data_AF-A0A527ZPA0-F1
#
_entry.id   AF-A0A527ZPA0-F1
#
_cell.length_a   1.000
_cell.length_b   1.000
_cell.length_c   1.000
_cell.angle_alpha   90.00
_cell.angle_beta   90.00
_cell.angle_gamma   90.00
#
_symmetry.space_group_name_H-M   'P 1'
#
loop_
_entity.id
_entity.type
_entity.pdbx_description
1 polymer ?
#
loop_
_entity_poly.entity_id
_entity_poly.type
_entity_poly.pdbx_seq_one_letter_code
_entity_poly.pdbx_strand_id
1 'polypeptide(L)'
;MSAMKSMSLLWTPGGARMRKHELLTEAEREQLVGIPSDRDDLARLYTFESADLDLIRLRREDRNRLGAALQLALFRHPAMTMEQVLNRPAGLPEELVTFIAEQLDLPAEALADYASREQTMTDHARELATALGLRGATRTDVPFMIDAAAKAAWATDRGAVIAVGVIDALREARILVPSVSTVERAGIAGRARARKQAAHALLSGLRPEQLDALEALLITEPDKGITTLTRLKAIPTAVKPDHVRDILDRLHQVKEIGIPASLSASVHPDRYRQFIREGRASPAYLIERYTASRRRATLVACLIDLEERLTDAAIEMADKLIGTAFSRAKNTQARRYAATSKDVARVMRLFRGTIDALSTALDNDSDPIEMVDETVGWATLLRARHEVEALAETVGVDPLMMAADRYATLRKFAPTLIEALEFKAGRGSARTIAGIRMLRDLNRSGKRDVPPDAPMPFKKDWRKLVIGADGRINRRLYETAMPAHLRNKLRSGDVWVERSSAYRRFDSYLLPEPVAAPI
;
A
#
# COMPACT_ATOMS: atom_id res chain seq x y z
N MET A 1 -5.51 -40.01 -4.49
CA MET A 1 -5.71 -39.93 -5.94
C MET A 1 -6.43 -38.63 -6.26
N SER A 2 -5.78 -37.75 -7.06
CA SER A 2 -6.23 -36.44 -7.59
C SER A 2 -6.72 -35.40 -6.55
N ALA A 3 -6.23 -34.17 -6.47
CA ALA A 3 -5.52 -33.34 -7.44
C ALA A 3 -4.58 -32.36 -6.71
N MET A 4 -3.28 -32.46 -6.97
CA MET A 4 -2.26 -31.45 -6.65
C MET A 4 -1.35 -31.38 -7.87
N LYS A 5 -1.78 -30.63 -8.89
CA LYS A 5 -1.00 -30.24 -10.06
C LYS A 5 -1.76 -29.11 -10.72
N SER A 6 -1.34 -27.86 -10.50
CA SER A 6 -1.53 -26.69 -11.37
C SER A 6 -1.11 -25.42 -10.63
N MET A 7 0.19 -25.14 -10.52
CA MET A 7 0.73 -23.77 -10.59
C MET A 7 2.25 -23.81 -10.73
N SER A 8 2.68 -24.37 -11.85
CA SER A 8 4.04 -24.26 -12.37
C SER A 8 3.89 -23.80 -13.80
N LEU A 9 4.16 -22.52 -14.07
CA LEU A 9 4.51 -21.95 -15.38
C LEU A 9 4.46 -20.42 -15.28
N LEU A 10 5.58 -19.83 -14.86
CA LEU A 10 6.12 -18.55 -15.31
C LEU A 10 7.60 -18.55 -14.87
N TRP A 11 8.38 -19.45 -15.47
CA TRP A 11 9.83 -19.52 -15.32
C TRP A 11 10.42 -19.37 -16.72
N THR A 12 10.94 -18.18 -17.02
CA THR A 12 11.72 -17.91 -18.21
C THR A 12 13.12 -18.49 -18.00
N PRO A 13 13.59 -19.43 -18.84
CA PRO A 13 14.94 -19.98 -18.72
C PRO A 13 15.92 -19.04 -19.41
N GLY A 14 16.86 -18.45 -18.66
CA GLY A 14 17.88 -17.56 -19.23
C GLY A 14 18.64 -16.66 -18.25
N GLY A 15 18.29 -16.64 -16.96
CA GLY A 15 19.06 -15.89 -15.97
C GLY A 15 20.29 -16.66 -15.50
N ALA A 16 21.48 -16.31 -15.97
CA ALA A 16 22.73 -16.72 -15.34
C ALA A 16 22.64 -16.45 -13.83
N ARG A 17 22.81 -17.51 -13.03
CA ARG A 17 22.67 -17.45 -11.57
C ARG A 17 23.82 -16.60 -11.01
N MET A 18 23.57 -15.31 -10.73
CA MET A 18 24.55 -14.41 -10.15
C MET A 18 25.26 -15.07 -8.96
N ARG A 19 26.59 -15.03 -8.94
CA ARG A 19 27.36 -15.51 -7.78
C ARG A 19 27.02 -14.61 -6.59
N LYS A 20 27.12 -15.15 -5.37
CA LYS A 20 26.72 -14.49 -4.10
C LYS A 20 27.40 -13.12 -3.83
N HIS A 21 28.34 -12.70 -4.67
CA HIS A 21 29.17 -11.51 -4.55
C HIS A 21 29.12 -10.57 -5.78
N GLU A 22 28.24 -10.81 -6.76
CA GLU A 22 28.13 -9.95 -7.94
C GLU A 22 27.02 -8.91 -7.76
N LEU A 23 27.24 -7.70 -8.29
CA LEU A 23 26.24 -6.64 -8.30
C LEU A 23 25.44 -6.66 -9.59
N LEU A 24 26.12 -6.93 -10.70
CA LEU A 24 25.62 -6.89 -12.05
C LEU A 24 25.69 -8.28 -12.69
N THR A 25 24.70 -8.59 -13.52
CA THR A 25 24.76 -9.67 -14.51
C THR A 25 25.68 -9.29 -15.67
N GLU A 26 26.09 -10.26 -16.50
CA GLU A 26 26.94 -9.97 -17.66
C GLU A 26 26.28 -8.98 -18.64
N ALA A 27 24.99 -9.19 -18.93
CA ALA A 27 24.22 -8.27 -19.76
C ALA A 27 24.15 -6.86 -19.16
N GLU A 28 24.03 -6.72 -17.83
CA GLU A 28 24.07 -5.41 -17.18
C GLU A 28 25.46 -4.76 -17.24
N ARG A 29 26.55 -5.55 -17.21
CA ARG A 29 27.91 -5.03 -17.40
C ARG A 29 28.10 -4.51 -18.82
N GLU A 30 27.63 -5.26 -19.81
CA GLU A 30 27.66 -4.84 -21.22
C GLU A 30 26.82 -3.60 -21.45
N GLN A 31 25.62 -3.51 -20.89
CA GLN A 31 24.77 -2.34 -21.03
C GLN A 31 25.37 -1.09 -20.36
N LEU A 32 26.07 -1.25 -19.23
CA LEU A 32 26.63 -0.15 -18.46
C LEU A 32 27.74 0.59 -19.21
N VAL A 33 28.57 -0.15 -19.95
CA VAL A 33 29.79 0.37 -20.59
C VAL A 33 29.89 -0.05 -22.06
N GLY A 34 28.78 -0.43 -22.66
CA GLY A 34 28.69 -0.91 -24.04
C GLY A 34 28.90 0.23 -25.03
N ILE A 35 29.59 -0.09 -26.12
CA ILE A 35 29.78 0.79 -27.26
C ILE A 35 28.74 0.35 -28.31
N PRO A 36 27.86 1.24 -28.79
CA PRO A 36 26.89 0.89 -29.82
C PRO A 36 27.59 0.54 -31.15
N SER A 37 26.93 -0.28 -31.97
CA SER A 37 27.38 -0.61 -33.32
C SER A 37 26.50 0.00 -34.41
N ASP A 38 25.29 0.46 -34.08
CA ASP A 38 24.43 1.13 -35.04
C ASP A 38 24.89 2.57 -35.30
N ARG A 39 24.74 3.01 -36.55
CA ARG A 39 25.28 4.30 -37.01
C ARG A 39 24.62 5.50 -36.34
N ASP A 40 23.35 5.40 -35.98
CA ASP A 40 22.59 6.50 -35.36
C ASP A 40 23.06 6.76 -33.93
N ASP A 41 23.23 5.72 -33.11
CA ASP A 41 23.80 5.86 -31.77
C ASP A 41 25.29 6.24 -31.80
N LEU A 42 26.05 5.74 -32.79
CA LEU A 42 27.43 6.18 -33.01
C LEU A 42 27.49 7.69 -33.30
N ALA A 43 26.63 8.20 -34.18
CA ALA A 43 26.54 9.63 -34.47
C ALA A 43 26.15 10.46 -33.23
N ARG A 44 25.20 9.96 -32.43
CA ARG A 44 24.76 10.63 -31.21
C ARG A 44 25.87 10.74 -30.14
N LEU A 45 26.72 9.73 -30.01
CA LEU A 45 27.70 9.64 -28.91
C LEU A 45 29.13 10.04 -29.31
N TYR A 46 29.50 9.94 -30.58
CA TYR A 46 30.90 9.99 -31.04
C TYR A 46 31.17 10.99 -32.17
N THR A 47 30.24 11.90 -32.46
CA THR A 47 30.52 12.99 -33.40
C THR A 47 31.49 14.01 -32.78
N PHE A 48 32.54 14.37 -33.50
CA PHE A 48 33.54 15.35 -33.07
C PHE A 48 33.13 16.79 -33.42
N GLU A 49 33.41 17.69 -32.50
CA GLU A 49 33.31 19.14 -32.69
C GLU A 49 34.67 19.69 -33.17
N SER A 50 34.69 20.96 -33.58
CA SER A 50 35.92 21.60 -34.07
C SER A 50 37.06 21.56 -33.05
N ALA A 51 36.74 21.76 -31.76
CA ALA A 51 37.73 21.71 -30.68
C ALA A 51 38.36 20.31 -30.51
N ASP A 52 37.60 19.25 -30.78
CA ASP A 52 38.11 17.88 -30.75
C ASP A 52 39.07 17.63 -31.91
N LEU A 53 38.69 18.08 -33.10
CA LEU A 53 39.50 17.95 -34.31
C LEU A 53 40.83 18.70 -34.15
N ASP A 54 40.82 19.87 -33.49
CA ASP A 54 42.03 20.62 -33.19
C ASP A 54 42.96 19.85 -32.24
N LEU A 55 42.42 19.21 -31.18
CA LEU A 55 43.19 18.35 -30.29
C LEU A 55 43.78 17.13 -31.01
N ILE A 56 43.00 16.50 -31.91
CA ILE A 56 43.45 15.34 -32.70
C ILE A 56 44.57 15.73 -33.67
N ARG A 57 44.46 16.90 -34.31
CA ARG A 57 45.44 17.40 -35.30
C ARG A 57 46.81 17.73 -34.72
N LEU A 58 46.93 17.87 -33.40
CA LEU A 58 48.23 17.98 -32.72
C LEU A 58 49.12 16.75 -32.91
N ARG A 59 48.54 15.60 -33.29
CA ARG A 59 49.28 14.36 -33.56
C ARG A 59 49.82 14.32 -34.99
N ARG A 60 51.07 13.86 -35.10
CA ARG A 60 51.73 13.55 -36.38
C ARG A 60 51.41 12.11 -36.76
N GLU A 61 51.22 11.86 -38.05
CA GLU A 61 50.88 10.56 -38.65
C GLU A 61 49.42 10.13 -38.40
N ASP A 62 48.83 9.48 -39.40
CA ASP A 62 47.41 9.13 -39.40
C ASP A 62 47.06 8.11 -38.32
N ARG A 63 47.95 7.15 -38.05
CA ARG A 63 47.80 6.18 -36.94
C ARG A 63 47.62 6.84 -35.57
N ASN A 64 48.36 7.92 -35.31
CA ASN A 64 48.32 8.61 -34.03
C ASN A 64 47.09 9.52 -33.92
N ARG A 65 46.65 10.11 -35.05
CA ARG A 65 45.41 10.89 -35.13
C ARG A 65 44.20 10.01 -34.89
N LEU A 66 44.10 8.88 -35.60
CA LEU A 66 43.01 7.92 -35.45
C LEU A 66 42.98 7.32 -34.03
N GLY A 67 44.14 6.91 -33.52
CA GLY A 67 44.24 6.41 -32.14
C GLY A 67 43.86 7.45 -31.09
N ALA A 68 44.33 8.69 -31.22
CA ALA A 68 43.94 9.78 -30.30
C ALA A 68 42.44 10.11 -30.37
N ALA A 69 41.85 10.08 -31.56
CA ALA A 69 40.42 10.29 -31.74
C ALA A 69 39.59 9.18 -31.07
N LEU A 70 39.99 7.92 -31.22
CA LEU A 70 39.38 6.80 -30.49
C LEU A 70 39.47 6.98 -28.98
N GLN A 71 40.64 7.37 -28.45
CA GLN A 71 40.77 7.66 -27.02
C GLN A 71 39.82 8.77 -26.55
N LEU A 72 39.74 9.87 -27.33
CA LEU A 72 38.85 10.99 -27.06
C LEU A 72 37.37 10.57 -27.06
N ALA A 73 36.97 9.75 -28.02
CA ALA A 73 35.63 9.17 -28.09
C ALA A 73 35.30 8.32 -26.86
N LEU A 74 36.22 7.43 -26.45
CA LEU A 74 36.01 6.55 -25.30
C LEU A 74 35.96 7.30 -23.95
N PHE A 75 36.64 8.45 -23.84
CA PHE A 75 36.52 9.35 -22.69
C PHE A 75 35.12 9.98 -22.56
N ARG A 76 34.39 10.16 -23.67
CA ARG A 76 33.01 10.65 -23.66
C ARG A 76 32.03 9.54 -23.30
N HIS A 77 32.12 8.42 -24.00
CA HIS A 77 31.33 7.23 -23.71
C HIS A 77 32.16 5.96 -24.02
N PRO A 78 32.36 5.04 -23.06
CA PRO A 78 31.72 4.95 -21.75
C PRO A 78 32.38 5.76 -20.62
N ALA A 79 33.33 6.65 -20.93
CA ALA A 79 34.25 7.32 -19.99
C ALA A 79 35.36 6.39 -19.46
N MET A 80 35.95 5.60 -20.36
CA MET A 80 37.04 4.66 -20.10
C MET A 80 38.25 4.96 -20.98
N THR A 81 39.42 4.50 -20.57
CA THR A 81 40.62 4.51 -21.43
C THR A 81 40.53 3.42 -22.49
N MET A 82 41.24 3.62 -23.61
CA MET A 82 41.33 2.62 -24.67
C MET A 82 41.92 1.30 -24.18
N GLU A 83 42.92 1.35 -23.30
CA GLU A 83 43.49 0.18 -22.61
C GLU A 83 42.40 -0.64 -21.89
N GLN A 84 41.50 0.02 -21.16
CA GLN A 84 40.41 -0.68 -20.46
C GLN A 84 39.44 -1.36 -21.43
N VAL A 85 39.17 -0.73 -22.58
CA VAL A 85 38.27 -1.28 -23.59
C VAL A 85 38.91 -2.46 -24.31
N LEU A 86 40.19 -2.36 -24.67
CA LEU A 86 40.96 -3.45 -25.31
C LEU A 86 41.09 -4.68 -24.42
N ASN A 87 41.19 -4.50 -23.10
CA ASN A 87 41.24 -5.60 -22.14
C ASN A 87 39.88 -6.29 -21.91
N ARG A 88 38.79 -5.82 -22.53
CA ARG A 88 37.48 -6.47 -22.46
C ARG A 88 37.33 -7.52 -23.57
N PRO A 89 36.51 -8.57 -23.36
CA PRO A 89 36.27 -9.59 -24.39
C PRO A 89 35.75 -9.03 -25.71
N ALA A 90 34.91 -7.99 -25.66
CA ALA A 90 34.34 -7.36 -26.84
C ALA A 90 35.33 -6.46 -27.62
N GLY A 91 36.42 -6.03 -26.97
CA GLY A 91 37.40 -5.12 -27.57
C GLY A 91 36.77 -3.81 -28.09
N LEU A 92 37.39 -3.25 -29.13
CA LEU A 92 36.86 -2.11 -29.88
C LEU A 92 36.01 -2.60 -31.04
N PRO A 93 34.73 -2.16 -31.17
CA PRO A 93 33.92 -2.49 -32.33
C PRO A 93 34.51 -1.91 -33.63
N GLU A 94 34.49 -2.69 -34.71
CA GLU A 94 34.96 -2.25 -36.03
C GLU A 94 34.11 -1.09 -36.56
N GLU A 95 32.82 -1.07 -36.22
CA GLU A 95 31.88 0.00 -36.59
C GLU A 95 32.27 1.33 -35.96
N LEU A 96 32.73 1.34 -34.71
CA LEU A 96 33.23 2.55 -34.05
C LEU A 96 34.50 3.07 -34.73
N VAL A 97 35.45 2.17 -35.04
CA VAL A 97 36.70 2.53 -35.71
C VAL A 97 36.44 3.12 -37.08
N THR A 98 35.57 2.48 -37.85
CA THR A 98 35.17 2.93 -39.19
C THR A 98 34.49 4.29 -39.12
N PHE A 99 33.52 4.46 -38.21
CA PHE A 99 32.80 5.70 -38.02
C PHE A 99 33.72 6.88 -37.65
N ILE A 100 34.72 6.64 -36.78
CA ILE A 100 35.70 7.67 -36.41
C ILE A 100 36.69 7.96 -37.54
N ALA A 101 37.10 6.94 -38.29
CA ALA A 101 37.99 7.11 -39.43
C ALA A 101 37.34 7.94 -40.55
N GLU A 102 36.05 7.70 -40.84
CA GLU A 102 35.25 8.49 -41.77
C GLU A 102 35.20 9.99 -41.39
N GLN A 103 35.05 10.30 -40.09
CA GLN A 103 35.02 11.69 -39.61
C GLN A 103 36.35 12.44 -39.83
N LEU A 104 37.46 11.70 -39.92
CA LEU A 104 38.81 12.27 -40.06
C LEU A 104 39.34 12.21 -41.50
N ASP A 105 38.59 11.61 -42.43
CA ASP A 105 39.06 11.29 -43.79
C ASP A 105 40.34 10.44 -43.78
N LEU A 106 40.37 9.41 -42.91
CA LEU A 106 41.50 8.50 -42.74
C LEU A 106 41.09 7.05 -43.03
N PRO A 107 42.01 6.20 -43.51
CA PRO A 107 41.76 4.76 -43.61
C PRO A 107 41.70 4.12 -42.21
N ALA A 108 40.71 3.25 -41.96
CA ALA A 108 40.54 2.56 -40.69
C ALA A 108 41.75 1.65 -40.35
N GLU A 109 42.41 1.13 -41.39
CA GLU A 109 43.60 0.29 -41.29
C GLU A 109 44.80 1.03 -40.69
N ALA A 110 44.80 2.38 -40.70
CA ALA A 110 45.83 3.17 -40.03
C ALA A 110 45.93 2.89 -38.53
N LEU A 111 44.87 2.33 -37.92
CA LEU A 111 44.88 1.94 -36.51
C LEU A 111 45.81 0.75 -36.23
N ALA A 112 46.09 -0.12 -37.19
CA ALA A 112 46.82 -1.37 -36.97
C ALA A 112 48.21 -1.17 -36.33
N ASP A 113 48.88 -0.07 -36.67
CA ASP A 113 50.21 0.28 -36.15
C ASP A 113 50.16 1.22 -34.93
N TYR A 114 48.96 1.65 -34.52
CA TYR A 114 48.77 2.47 -33.33
C TYR A 114 49.07 1.64 -32.07
N ALA A 115 49.72 2.26 -31.09
CA ALA A 115 50.06 1.60 -29.82
C ALA A 115 50.98 0.36 -29.95
N SER A 116 51.67 0.16 -31.08
CA SER A 116 52.76 -0.82 -31.22
C SER A 116 53.84 -0.70 -30.14
N ARG A 117 53.97 0.49 -29.53
CA ARG A 117 54.58 0.73 -28.22
C ARG A 117 53.49 1.17 -27.24
N GLU A 118 53.28 0.42 -26.16
CA GLU A 118 52.28 0.75 -25.12
C GLU A 118 52.44 2.18 -24.58
N GLN A 119 53.68 2.67 -24.47
CA GLN A 119 53.99 4.02 -23.99
C GLN A 119 53.27 5.12 -24.80
N THR A 120 53.15 4.96 -26.12
CA THR A 120 52.52 5.97 -27.00
C THR A 120 51.01 6.09 -26.72
N MET A 121 50.32 4.97 -26.49
CA MET A 121 48.90 4.98 -26.13
C MET A 121 48.69 5.66 -24.77
N THR A 122 49.52 5.31 -23.78
CA THR A 122 49.42 5.85 -22.42
C THR A 122 49.77 7.34 -22.37
N ASP A 123 50.75 7.79 -23.16
CA ASP A 123 51.10 9.21 -23.31
C ASP A 123 49.94 10.02 -23.92
N HIS A 124 49.37 9.54 -25.04
CA HIS A 124 48.24 10.21 -25.66
C HIS A 124 47.02 10.28 -24.73
N ALA A 125 46.73 9.19 -24.00
CA ALA A 125 45.65 9.15 -23.02
C ALA A 125 45.80 10.26 -21.97
N ARG A 126 47.02 10.40 -21.42
CA ARG A 126 47.34 11.37 -20.37
C ARG A 126 47.23 12.80 -20.88
N GLU A 127 47.77 13.08 -22.06
CA GLU A 127 47.72 14.41 -22.66
C GLU A 127 46.28 14.83 -22.98
N LEU A 128 45.49 13.94 -23.57
CA LEU A 128 44.07 14.19 -23.86
C LEU A 128 43.26 14.38 -22.57
N ALA A 129 43.48 13.53 -21.57
CA ALA A 129 42.83 13.67 -20.27
C ALA A 129 43.16 15.03 -19.64
N THR A 130 44.43 15.45 -19.68
CA THR A 130 44.87 16.76 -19.19
C THR A 130 44.17 17.91 -19.93
N ALA A 131 44.12 17.85 -21.26
CA ALA A 131 43.45 18.87 -22.08
C ALA A 131 41.96 18.99 -21.77
N LEU A 132 41.30 17.88 -21.42
CA LEU A 132 39.91 17.84 -21.02
C LEU A 132 39.70 18.07 -19.51
N GLY A 133 40.75 18.29 -18.71
CA GLY A 133 40.63 18.36 -17.25
C GLY A 133 40.04 17.09 -16.62
N LEU A 134 40.27 15.94 -17.27
CA LEU A 134 39.91 14.61 -16.78
C LEU A 134 41.10 13.99 -16.05
N ARG A 135 40.83 13.12 -15.10
CA ARG A 135 41.85 12.28 -14.47
C ARG A 135 41.38 10.84 -14.30
N GLY A 136 42.32 9.91 -14.24
CA GLY A 136 42.03 8.53 -13.85
C GLY A 136 41.56 8.45 -12.39
N ALA A 137 40.70 7.47 -12.11
CA ALA A 137 40.32 7.12 -10.74
C ALA A 137 41.51 6.52 -9.99
N THR A 138 41.68 6.90 -8.72
CA THR A 138 42.71 6.35 -7.83
C THR A 138 42.06 5.67 -6.62
N ARG A 139 42.88 5.04 -5.76
CA ARG A 139 42.38 4.40 -4.53
C ARG A 139 41.73 5.38 -3.56
N THR A 140 42.09 6.66 -3.59
CA THR A 140 41.49 7.68 -2.72
C THR A 140 40.07 8.05 -3.14
N ASP A 141 39.65 7.70 -4.36
CA ASP A 141 38.28 7.93 -4.86
C ASP A 141 37.30 6.82 -4.44
N VAL A 142 37.79 5.71 -3.87
CA VAL A 142 36.92 4.59 -3.44
C VAL A 142 35.85 5.04 -2.42
N PRO A 143 36.16 5.81 -1.38
CA PRO A 143 35.14 6.36 -0.49
C PRO A 143 34.09 7.22 -1.20
N PHE A 144 34.50 8.02 -2.20
CA PHE A 144 33.58 8.81 -3.02
C PHE A 144 32.63 7.93 -3.83
N MET A 145 33.15 6.88 -4.48
CA MET A 145 32.32 5.91 -5.21
C MET A 145 31.34 5.18 -4.28
N ILE A 146 31.76 4.83 -3.06
CA ILE A 146 30.88 4.18 -2.08
C ILE A 146 29.76 5.12 -1.61
N ASP A 147 30.05 6.42 -1.46
CA ASP A 147 29.04 7.43 -1.10
C ASP A 147 28.03 7.63 -2.22
N ALA A 148 28.49 7.78 -3.46
CA ALA A 148 27.62 7.84 -4.64
C ALA A 148 26.74 6.60 -4.76
N ALA A 149 27.33 5.40 -4.58
CA ALA A 149 26.59 4.15 -4.55
C ALA A 149 25.56 4.11 -3.41
N ALA A 150 25.87 4.62 -2.22
CA ALA A 150 24.94 4.65 -1.09
C ALA A 150 23.76 5.60 -1.35
N LYS A 151 24.02 6.77 -1.97
CA LYS A 151 22.98 7.72 -2.41
C LYS A 151 22.06 7.08 -3.45
N ALA A 152 22.63 6.50 -4.51
CA ALA A 152 21.85 5.79 -5.54
C ALA A 152 21.07 4.60 -4.96
N ALA A 153 21.69 3.87 -4.03
CA ALA A 153 21.06 2.76 -3.33
C ALA A 153 20.05 3.21 -2.27
N TRP A 154 19.82 4.50 -1.99
CA TRP A 154 18.90 4.89 -0.91
C TRP A 154 17.48 4.35 -1.15
N ALA A 155 17.02 4.40 -2.40
CA ALA A 155 15.68 3.96 -2.81
C ALA A 155 15.59 2.52 -3.34
N THR A 156 16.72 1.87 -3.66
CA THR A 156 16.74 0.62 -4.45
C THR A 156 17.88 -0.32 -4.04
N ASP A 157 17.69 -1.61 -4.30
CA ASP A 157 18.73 -2.63 -4.19
C ASP A 157 19.23 -3.14 -5.55
N ARG A 158 18.67 -2.62 -6.66
CA ARG A 158 19.01 -3.00 -8.05
C ARG A 158 20.43 -2.57 -8.39
N GLY A 159 21.26 -3.54 -8.80
CA GLY A 159 22.68 -3.34 -9.06
C GLY A 159 22.96 -2.33 -10.17
N ALA A 160 22.28 -2.47 -11.32
CA ALA A 160 22.48 -1.58 -12.48
C ALA A 160 22.25 -0.11 -12.13
N VAL A 161 21.16 0.21 -11.41
CA VAL A 161 20.84 1.60 -11.00
C VAL A 161 21.94 2.17 -10.09
N ILE A 162 22.48 1.34 -9.19
CA ILE A 162 23.55 1.75 -8.28
C ILE A 162 24.84 2.00 -9.06
N ALA A 163 25.19 1.12 -10.01
CA ALA A 163 26.39 1.26 -10.82
C ALA A 163 26.33 2.50 -11.73
N VAL A 164 25.18 2.77 -12.36
CA VAL A 164 24.93 4.00 -13.12
C VAL A 164 25.15 5.23 -12.24
N GLY A 165 24.57 5.26 -11.03
CA GLY A 165 24.77 6.38 -10.11
C GLY A 165 26.22 6.60 -9.68
N VAL A 166 27.05 5.55 -9.63
CA VAL A 166 28.51 5.69 -9.41
C VAL A 166 29.20 6.29 -10.62
N ILE A 167 28.88 5.82 -11.83
CA ILE A 167 29.45 6.33 -13.08
C ILE A 167 29.09 7.80 -13.28
N ASP A 168 27.82 8.17 -13.06
CA ASP A 168 27.36 9.54 -13.19
C ASP A 168 28.10 10.48 -12.23
N ALA A 169 28.28 10.06 -10.96
CA ALA A 169 29.05 10.83 -9.98
C ALA A 169 30.53 10.98 -10.38
N LEU A 170 31.15 9.95 -10.94
CA LEU A 170 32.52 10.03 -11.46
C LEU A 170 32.62 11.00 -12.65
N ARG A 171 31.66 10.94 -13.58
CA ARG A 171 31.58 11.84 -14.74
C ARG A 171 31.42 13.30 -14.30
N GLU A 172 30.52 13.56 -13.36
CA GLU A 172 30.32 14.89 -12.77
C GLU A 172 31.60 15.41 -12.11
N ALA A 173 32.35 14.54 -11.44
CA ALA A 173 33.64 14.86 -10.84
C ALA A 173 34.82 14.91 -11.82
N ARG A 174 34.59 14.74 -13.14
CA ARG A 174 35.63 14.68 -14.20
C ARG A 174 36.66 13.56 -13.96
N ILE A 175 36.20 12.42 -13.45
CA ILE A 175 37.01 11.23 -13.19
C ILE A 175 36.63 10.14 -14.21
N LEU A 176 37.62 9.58 -14.91
CA LEU A 176 37.44 8.43 -15.78
C LEU A 176 37.01 7.20 -14.96
N VAL A 177 36.09 6.42 -15.51
CA VAL A 177 35.51 5.25 -14.87
C VAL A 177 36.59 4.18 -14.68
N PRO A 178 36.80 3.67 -13.45
CA PRO A 178 37.74 2.56 -13.22
C PRO A 178 37.21 1.26 -13.84
N SER A 179 37.90 0.15 -13.63
CA SER A 179 37.36 -1.16 -14.05
C SER A 179 35.94 -1.38 -13.53
N VAL A 180 35.09 -2.04 -14.32
CA VAL A 180 33.71 -2.40 -13.91
C VAL A 180 33.71 -3.14 -12.57
N SER A 181 34.70 -4.01 -12.34
CA SER A 181 34.88 -4.71 -11.06
C SER A 181 35.12 -3.78 -9.86
N THR A 182 35.72 -2.61 -10.07
CA THR A 182 35.90 -1.59 -9.01
C THR A 182 34.59 -0.85 -8.75
N VAL A 183 33.85 -0.51 -9.80
CA VAL A 183 32.50 0.06 -9.69
C VAL A 183 31.56 -0.91 -8.96
N GLU A 184 31.57 -2.20 -9.30
CA GLU A 184 30.75 -3.22 -8.65
C GLU A 184 31.08 -3.36 -7.16
N ARG A 185 32.37 -3.40 -6.79
CA ARG A 185 32.79 -3.46 -5.38
C ARG A 185 32.33 -2.24 -4.59
N ALA A 186 32.49 -1.04 -5.16
CA ALA A 186 31.99 0.19 -4.56
C ALA A 186 30.45 0.17 -4.43
N GLY A 187 29.75 -0.30 -5.46
CA GLY A 187 28.30 -0.47 -5.48
C GLY A 187 27.79 -1.45 -4.41
N ILE A 188 28.46 -2.58 -4.20
CA ILE A 188 28.14 -3.54 -3.14
C ILE A 188 28.30 -2.91 -1.76
N ALA A 189 29.41 -2.21 -1.54
CA ALA A 189 29.67 -1.52 -0.27
C ALA A 189 28.67 -0.38 -0.02
N GLY A 190 28.36 0.43 -1.04
CA GLY A 190 27.35 1.48 -0.97
C GLY A 190 25.95 0.94 -0.69
N ARG A 191 25.55 -0.14 -1.36
CA ARG A 191 24.29 -0.85 -1.09
C ARG A 191 24.20 -1.36 0.35
N ALA A 192 25.29 -1.95 0.86
CA ALA A 192 25.36 -2.39 2.25
C ALA A 192 25.25 -1.20 3.23
N ARG A 193 25.90 -0.07 2.92
CA ARG A 193 25.80 1.18 3.69
C ARG A 193 24.38 1.74 3.70
N ALA A 194 23.72 1.85 2.55
CA ALA A 194 22.33 2.31 2.44
C ALA A 194 21.37 1.43 3.24
N ARG A 195 21.53 0.10 3.16
CA ARG A 195 20.74 -0.85 3.98
C ARG A 195 20.96 -0.66 5.47
N LYS A 196 22.21 -0.48 5.92
CA LYS A 196 22.53 -0.21 7.32
C LYS A 196 21.93 1.12 7.79
N GLN A 197 22.02 2.17 6.98
CA GLN A 197 21.42 3.48 7.27
C GLN A 197 19.90 3.40 7.40
N ALA A 198 19.22 2.71 6.48
CA ALA A 198 17.77 2.54 6.56
C ALA A 198 17.33 1.71 7.77
N ALA A 199 18.06 0.64 8.10
CA ALA A 199 17.80 -0.12 9.31
C ALA A 199 18.03 0.73 10.57
N HIS A 200 19.10 1.55 10.59
CA HIS A 200 19.33 2.47 11.70
C HIS A 200 18.23 3.53 11.82
N ALA A 201 17.76 4.10 10.71
CA ALA A 201 16.69 5.10 10.69
C ALA A 201 15.35 4.56 11.23
N LEU A 202 15.05 3.28 11.00
CA LEU A 202 13.87 2.61 11.58
C LEU A 202 14.03 2.25 13.07
N LEU A 203 15.25 2.20 13.57
CA LEU A 203 15.54 1.84 14.96
C LEU A 203 15.88 3.05 15.82
N SER A 204 16.14 4.21 15.20
CA SER A 204 16.52 5.42 15.89
C SER A 204 15.41 5.88 16.84
N GLY A 205 15.77 6.10 18.11
CA GLY A 205 14.85 6.54 19.15
C GLY A 205 14.04 5.41 19.82
N LEU A 206 14.22 4.15 19.43
CA LEU A 206 13.59 3.02 20.15
C LEU A 206 14.32 2.72 21.46
N ARG A 207 13.53 2.49 22.52
CA ARG A 207 14.06 2.13 23.84
C ARG A 207 14.47 0.66 23.91
N PRO A 208 15.39 0.26 24.83
CA PRO A 208 15.80 -1.14 24.99
C PRO A 208 14.63 -2.10 25.16
N GLU A 209 13.60 -1.74 25.94
CA GLU A 209 12.43 -2.59 26.18
C GLU A 209 11.64 -2.86 24.90
N GLN A 210 11.60 -1.88 23.99
CA GLN A 210 10.95 -2.03 22.68
C GLN A 210 11.77 -2.97 21.79
N LEU A 211 13.10 -2.86 21.82
CA LEU A 211 13.97 -3.77 21.07
C LEU A 211 13.86 -5.20 21.57
N ASP A 212 13.77 -5.40 22.89
CA ASP A 212 13.56 -6.72 23.49
C ASP A 212 12.17 -7.28 23.14
N ALA A 213 11.13 -6.43 23.16
CA ALA A 213 9.80 -6.82 22.72
C ALA A 213 9.76 -7.24 21.24
N LEU A 214 10.55 -6.61 20.36
CA LEU A 214 10.70 -7.05 18.97
C LEU A 214 11.29 -8.46 18.90
N GLU A 215 12.35 -8.75 19.65
CA GLU A 215 12.98 -10.08 19.64
C GLU A 215 12.04 -11.15 20.22
N ALA A 216 11.24 -10.79 21.24
CA ALA A 216 10.22 -11.67 21.82
C ALA A 216 9.13 -12.09 20.82
N LEU A 217 8.94 -11.34 19.72
CA LEU A 217 8.00 -11.73 18.66
C LEU A 217 8.40 -13.04 17.96
N LEU A 218 9.70 -13.36 17.96
CA LEU A 218 10.24 -14.54 17.29
C LEU A 218 10.21 -15.79 18.18
N ILE A 219 9.89 -15.63 19.47
CA ILE A 219 9.80 -16.72 20.43
C ILE A 219 8.46 -17.46 20.25
N THR A 220 8.50 -18.78 20.33
CA THR A 220 7.33 -19.66 20.30
C THR A 220 6.50 -19.51 21.58
N GLU A 221 5.19 -19.28 21.43
CA GLU A 221 4.26 -19.27 22.57
C GLU A 221 4.07 -20.70 23.10
N PRO A 222 4.32 -20.98 24.40
CA PRO A 222 4.28 -22.34 24.97
C PRO A 222 2.96 -23.06 24.72
N ASP A 223 1.84 -22.34 24.87
CA ASP A 223 0.50 -22.92 24.79
C ASP A 223 0.01 -23.17 23.35
N LYS A 224 0.65 -22.52 22.35
CA LYS A 224 0.17 -22.50 20.96
C LYS A 224 1.11 -23.16 19.96
N GLY A 225 2.37 -23.38 20.32
CA GLY A 225 3.37 -23.99 19.44
C GLY A 225 3.73 -23.17 18.20
N ILE A 226 3.31 -21.90 18.13
CA ILE A 226 3.64 -20.96 17.06
C ILE A 226 4.25 -19.68 17.66
N THR A 227 5.09 -19.00 16.89
CA THR A 227 5.68 -17.71 17.32
C THR A 227 4.62 -16.62 17.45
N THR A 228 4.86 -15.67 18.36
CA THR A 228 4.01 -14.48 18.54
C THR A 228 3.82 -13.75 17.21
N LEU A 229 4.89 -13.57 16.42
CA LEU A 229 4.83 -12.94 15.11
C LEU A 229 3.90 -13.71 14.14
N THR A 230 4.01 -15.04 14.10
CA THR A 230 3.13 -15.87 13.25
C THR A 230 1.67 -15.68 13.63
N ARG A 231 1.36 -15.66 14.94
CA ARG A 231 -0.01 -15.42 15.40
C ARG A 231 -0.49 -14.03 15.02
N LEU A 232 0.28 -12.97 15.27
CA LEU A 232 -0.10 -11.60 14.93
C LEU A 232 -0.40 -11.43 13.43
N LYS A 233 0.37 -12.11 12.57
CA LYS A 233 0.17 -12.10 11.10
C LYS A 233 -1.09 -12.83 10.63
N ALA A 234 -1.61 -13.78 11.40
CA ALA A 234 -2.69 -14.69 11.00
C ALA A 234 -4.11 -14.09 11.18
N ILE A 235 -4.41 -12.96 10.54
CA ILE A 235 -5.67 -12.22 10.70
C ILE A 235 -6.88 -13.11 10.31
N PRO A 236 -7.85 -13.36 11.20
CA PRO A 236 -9.04 -14.14 10.89
C PRO A 236 -9.88 -13.51 9.77
N THR A 237 -10.39 -14.33 8.85
CA THR A 237 -11.19 -13.87 7.68
C THR A 237 -12.68 -14.18 7.80
N ALA A 238 -13.07 -15.21 8.56
CA ALA A 238 -14.47 -15.56 8.75
C ALA A 238 -15.19 -14.52 9.61
N VAL A 239 -16.38 -14.10 9.18
CA VAL A 239 -17.15 -13.02 9.83
C VAL A 239 -17.83 -13.56 11.10
N LYS A 240 -17.20 -13.38 12.26
CA LYS A 240 -17.71 -13.79 13.57
C LYS A 240 -17.46 -12.71 14.62
N PRO A 241 -18.37 -12.50 15.59
CA PRO A 241 -18.15 -11.54 16.69
C PRO A 241 -16.86 -11.80 17.49
N ASP A 242 -16.53 -13.07 17.73
CA ASP A 242 -15.34 -13.46 18.49
C ASP A 242 -14.04 -13.14 17.73
N HIS A 243 -14.07 -13.19 16.40
CA HIS A 243 -12.93 -12.80 15.58
C HIS A 243 -12.68 -11.29 15.59
N VAL A 244 -13.71 -10.45 15.76
CA VAL A 244 -13.49 -9.01 15.96
C VAL A 244 -12.69 -8.78 17.24
N ARG A 245 -13.03 -9.48 18.32
CA ARG A 245 -12.27 -9.41 19.58
C ARG A 245 -10.84 -9.89 19.42
N ASP A 246 -10.63 -11.06 18.81
CA ASP A 246 -9.28 -11.59 18.55
C ASP A 246 -8.41 -10.62 17.73
N ILE A 247 -8.99 -9.97 16.71
CA ILE A 247 -8.27 -8.94 15.94
C ILE A 247 -7.91 -7.74 16.82
N LEU A 248 -8.83 -7.28 17.67
CA LEU A 248 -8.59 -6.14 18.57
C LEU A 248 -7.58 -6.46 19.67
N ASP A 249 -7.57 -7.68 20.20
CA ASP A 249 -6.58 -8.13 21.19
C ASP A 249 -5.17 -8.16 20.57
N ARG A 250 -5.06 -8.63 19.32
CA ARG A 250 -3.80 -8.56 18.55
C ARG A 250 -3.38 -7.12 18.27
N LEU A 251 -4.33 -6.25 17.90
CA LEU A 251 -4.07 -4.83 17.68
C LEU A 251 -3.55 -4.17 18.95
N HIS A 252 -4.15 -4.50 20.10
CA HIS A 252 -3.70 -4.01 21.40
C HIS A 252 -2.26 -4.47 21.69
N GLN A 253 -1.97 -5.76 21.52
CA GLN A 253 -0.62 -6.29 21.70
C GLN A 253 0.42 -5.60 20.79
N VAL A 254 0.08 -5.31 19.53
CA VAL A 254 0.96 -4.55 18.62
C VAL A 254 1.18 -3.12 19.12
N LYS A 255 0.11 -2.45 19.58
CA LYS A 255 0.19 -1.07 20.10
C LYS A 255 0.98 -0.97 21.40
N GLU A 256 0.90 -1.96 22.28
CA GLU A 256 1.64 -1.98 23.56
C GLU A 256 3.17 -1.97 23.38
N ILE A 257 3.68 -2.52 22.27
CA ILE A 257 5.11 -2.44 21.93
C ILE A 257 5.53 -0.96 21.72
N GLY A 258 4.58 -0.09 21.34
CA GLY A 258 4.76 1.35 21.31
C GLY A 258 5.65 1.85 20.16
N ILE A 259 5.69 1.13 19.04
CA ILE A 259 6.49 1.53 17.86
C ILE A 259 5.85 2.75 17.18
N PRO A 260 6.54 3.90 17.11
CA PRO A 260 5.99 5.10 16.47
C PRO A 260 5.78 4.92 14.96
N ALA A 261 4.59 5.28 14.49
CA ALA A 261 4.21 5.32 13.08
C ALA A 261 5.18 6.14 12.20
N SER A 262 5.68 7.25 12.77
CA SER A 262 6.53 8.24 12.11
C SER A 262 7.88 7.69 11.65
N LEU A 263 8.33 6.56 12.20
CA LEU A 263 9.54 5.87 11.75
C LEU A 263 9.44 5.43 10.28
N SER A 264 8.24 5.20 9.76
CA SER A 264 8.07 4.91 8.33
C SER A 264 8.55 6.04 7.41
N ALA A 265 8.51 7.29 7.87
CA ALA A 265 8.92 8.47 7.11
C ALA A 265 10.43 8.76 7.19
N SER A 266 11.18 8.07 8.07
CA SER A 266 12.65 8.24 8.18
C SER A 266 13.42 7.48 7.10
N VAL A 267 12.74 6.68 6.28
CA VAL A 267 13.32 5.86 5.21
C VAL A 267 12.60 6.14 3.89
N HIS A 268 13.31 5.97 2.77
CA HIS A 268 12.70 6.07 1.45
C HIS A 268 11.48 5.13 1.31
N PRO A 269 10.33 5.60 0.76
CA PRO A 269 9.09 4.81 0.69
C PRO A 269 9.25 3.43 0.05
N ASP A 270 10.02 3.32 -1.04
CA ASP A 270 10.24 2.03 -1.72
C ASP A 270 11.03 1.03 -0.88
N ARG A 271 12.00 1.52 -0.12
CA ARG A 271 12.80 0.71 0.80
C ARG A 271 11.97 0.29 2.01
N TYR A 272 11.13 1.19 2.53
CA TYR A 272 10.17 0.84 3.56
C TYR A 272 9.18 -0.26 3.09
N ARG A 273 8.62 -0.12 1.87
CA ARG A 273 7.80 -1.17 1.23
C ARG A 273 8.55 -2.49 1.04
N GLN A 274 9.86 -2.46 0.85
CA GLN A 274 10.69 -3.67 0.79
C GLN A 274 10.73 -4.38 2.15
N PHE A 275 10.95 -3.66 3.25
CA PHE A 275 10.90 -4.23 4.60
C PHE A 275 9.52 -4.83 4.92
N ILE A 276 8.43 -4.15 4.54
CA ILE A 276 7.07 -4.69 4.69
C ILE A 276 6.92 -6.00 3.90
N ARG A 277 7.30 -6.02 2.63
CA ARG A 277 7.22 -7.22 1.78
C ARG A 277 8.00 -8.38 2.37
N GLU A 278 9.22 -8.12 2.86
CA GLU A 278 10.07 -9.10 3.52
C GLU A 278 9.43 -9.64 4.82
N GLY A 279 8.96 -8.75 5.71
CA GLY A 279 8.30 -9.13 6.96
C GLY A 279 7.00 -9.91 6.76
N ARG A 280 6.23 -9.59 5.71
CA ARG A 280 5.02 -10.33 5.33
C ARG A 280 5.35 -11.72 4.82
N ALA A 281 6.29 -11.84 3.87
CA ALA A 281 6.60 -13.10 3.20
C ALA A 281 7.39 -14.08 4.09
N SER A 282 8.32 -13.59 4.91
CA SER A 282 9.22 -14.45 5.68
C SER A 282 8.54 -15.03 6.94
N PRO A 283 8.68 -16.34 7.20
CA PRO A 283 8.42 -16.94 8.51
C PRO A 283 9.41 -16.44 9.57
N ALA A 284 9.03 -16.56 10.85
CA ALA A 284 9.83 -16.07 11.98
C ALA A 284 11.27 -16.63 12.00
N TYR A 285 11.45 -17.94 11.75
CA TYR A 285 12.78 -18.57 11.74
C TYR A 285 13.71 -18.04 10.64
N LEU A 286 13.19 -17.51 9.52
CA LEU A 286 14.00 -16.87 8.48
C LEU A 286 14.43 -15.46 8.92
N ILE A 287 13.51 -14.73 9.56
CA ILE A 287 13.76 -13.39 10.10
C ILE A 287 14.82 -13.46 11.22
N GLU A 288 14.76 -14.49 12.05
CA GLU A 288 15.71 -14.74 13.13
C GLU A 288 17.17 -14.82 12.65
N ARG A 289 17.39 -15.42 11.47
CA ARG A 289 18.72 -15.59 10.84
C ARG A 289 19.30 -14.29 10.27
N TYR A 290 18.55 -13.20 10.21
CA TYR A 290 19.09 -11.92 9.78
C TYR A 290 20.04 -11.33 10.81
N THR A 291 20.91 -10.42 10.36
CA THR A 291 21.69 -9.60 11.29
C THR A 291 20.75 -8.82 12.20
N ALA A 292 21.13 -8.61 13.47
CA ALA A 292 20.25 -8.01 14.48
C ALA A 292 19.60 -6.69 14.01
N SER A 293 20.37 -5.82 13.36
CA SER A 293 19.86 -4.54 12.83
C SER A 293 18.81 -4.75 11.72
N ARG A 294 19.06 -5.64 10.75
CA ARG A 294 18.09 -5.94 9.69
C ARG A 294 16.85 -6.60 10.27
N ARG A 295 17.03 -7.58 11.16
CA ARG A 295 15.95 -8.30 11.85
C ARG A 295 14.97 -7.34 12.52
N ARG A 296 15.50 -6.47 13.39
CA ARG A 296 14.70 -5.49 14.14
C ARG A 296 14.02 -4.49 13.21
N ALA A 297 14.72 -3.98 12.19
CA ALA A 297 14.14 -3.06 11.21
C ALA A 297 12.97 -3.68 10.42
N THR A 298 13.13 -4.95 9.99
CA THR A 298 12.05 -5.71 9.35
C THR A 298 10.86 -5.89 10.30
N LEU A 299 11.10 -6.18 11.58
CA LEU A 299 10.04 -6.32 12.57
C LEU A 299 9.32 -5.00 12.86
N VAL A 300 10.04 -3.87 12.96
CA VAL A 300 9.46 -2.52 13.09
C VAL A 300 8.52 -2.23 11.92
N ALA A 301 8.99 -2.42 10.69
CA ALA A 301 8.17 -2.20 9.50
C ALA A 301 6.95 -3.12 9.48
N CYS A 302 7.12 -4.39 9.86
CA CYS A 302 6.05 -5.38 9.97
C CYS A 302 4.99 -5.00 11.01
N LEU A 303 5.39 -4.50 12.19
CA LEU A 303 4.44 -4.09 13.23
C LEU A 303 3.64 -2.85 12.83
N ILE A 304 4.29 -1.85 12.24
CA ILE A 304 3.59 -0.67 11.73
C ILE A 304 2.56 -1.08 10.65
N ASP A 305 2.94 -1.97 9.73
CA ASP A 305 2.05 -2.54 8.72
C ASP A 305 0.91 -3.37 9.33
N LEU A 306 1.21 -4.18 10.35
CA LEU A 306 0.23 -5.01 11.04
C LEU A 306 -0.79 -4.17 11.80
N GLU A 307 -0.39 -3.07 12.43
CA GLU A 307 -1.30 -2.15 13.10
C GLU A 307 -2.36 -1.61 12.12
N GLU A 308 -1.95 -1.24 10.91
CA GLU A 308 -2.85 -0.78 9.86
C GLU A 308 -3.82 -1.88 9.41
N ARG A 309 -3.29 -3.06 9.12
CA ARG A 309 -4.09 -4.19 8.64
C ARG A 309 -5.06 -4.72 9.69
N LEU A 310 -4.66 -4.78 10.96
CA LEU A 310 -5.53 -5.22 12.06
C LEU A 310 -6.64 -4.20 12.32
N THR A 311 -6.32 -2.90 12.26
CA THR A 311 -7.32 -1.83 12.35
C THR A 311 -8.36 -1.95 11.24
N ASP A 312 -7.91 -2.09 9.99
CA ASP A 312 -8.78 -2.22 8.84
C ASP A 312 -9.64 -3.49 8.91
N ALA A 313 -9.04 -4.63 9.29
CA ALA A 313 -9.75 -5.90 9.44
C ALA A 313 -10.82 -5.84 10.54
N ALA A 314 -10.54 -5.18 11.67
CA ALA A 314 -11.53 -5.02 12.74
C ALA A 314 -12.74 -4.20 12.27
N ILE A 315 -12.50 -3.09 11.56
CA ILE A 315 -13.56 -2.23 11.02
C ILE A 315 -14.36 -2.96 9.94
N GLU A 316 -13.69 -3.64 9.00
CA GLU A 316 -14.34 -4.38 7.92
C GLU A 316 -15.21 -5.53 8.46
N MET A 317 -14.72 -6.26 9.47
CA MET A 317 -15.47 -7.35 10.08
C MET A 317 -16.69 -6.83 10.87
N ALA A 318 -16.52 -5.74 11.61
CA ALA A 318 -17.62 -5.06 12.28
C ALA A 318 -18.66 -4.53 11.28
N ASP A 319 -18.22 -3.91 10.17
CA ASP A 319 -19.08 -3.44 9.08
C ASP A 319 -19.94 -4.57 8.50
N LYS A 320 -19.33 -5.74 8.24
CA LYS A 320 -20.03 -6.92 7.72
C LYS A 320 -21.04 -7.48 8.74
N LEU A 321 -20.69 -7.56 10.02
CA LEU A 321 -21.60 -8.04 11.08
C LEU A 321 -22.81 -7.12 11.24
N ILE A 322 -22.58 -5.80 11.33
CA ILE A 322 -23.63 -4.79 11.44
C ILE A 322 -24.50 -4.82 10.19
N GLY A 323 -23.89 -4.78 9.01
CA GLY A 323 -24.61 -4.85 7.73
C GLY A 323 -25.50 -6.09 7.64
N THR A 324 -25.00 -7.26 8.06
CA THR A 324 -25.76 -8.51 8.04
C THR A 324 -26.96 -8.46 8.99
N ALA A 325 -26.84 -7.83 10.17
CA ALA A 325 -27.96 -7.66 11.09
C ALA A 325 -29.10 -6.84 10.45
N PHE A 326 -28.78 -5.72 9.79
CA PHE A 326 -29.76 -4.88 9.11
C PHE A 326 -30.31 -5.51 7.82
N SER A 327 -29.48 -6.20 7.03
CA SER A 327 -29.95 -6.91 5.83
C SER A 327 -30.91 -8.04 6.18
N ARG A 328 -30.64 -8.79 7.26
CA ARG A 328 -31.57 -9.81 7.76
C ARG A 328 -32.88 -9.20 8.23
N ALA A 329 -32.82 -8.10 8.99
CA ALA A 329 -34.02 -7.37 9.41
C ALA A 329 -34.90 -6.98 8.20
N LYS A 330 -34.29 -6.39 7.17
CA LYS A 330 -35.00 -6.03 5.93
C LYS A 330 -35.57 -7.25 5.21
N ASN A 331 -34.79 -8.33 5.08
CA ASN A 331 -35.23 -9.55 4.40
C ASN A 331 -36.36 -10.26 5.16
N THR A 332 -36.32 -10.29 6.49
CA THR A 332 -37.41 -10.83 7.31
C THR A 332 -38.67 -10.00 7.11
N GLN A 333 -38.58 -8.67 7.08
CA GLN A 333 -39.70 -7.80 6.80
C GLN A 333 -40.28 -8.02 5.40
N ALA A 334 -39.42 -8.07 4.38
CA ALA A 334 -39.84 -8.33 2.99
C ALA A 334 -40.53 -9.69 2.84
N ARG A 335 -40.03 -10.74 3.52
CA ARG A 335 -40.66 -12.07 3.54
C ARG A 335 -42.01 -12.07 4.24
N ARG A 336 -42.13 -11.38 5.38
CA ARG A 336 -43.41 -11.23 6.10
C ARG A 336 -44.44 -10.51 5.25
N TYR A 337 -44.03 -9.45 4.56
CA TYR A 337 -44.88 -8.72 3.63
C TYR A 337 -45.31 -9.59 2.43
N ALA A 338 -44.38 -10.34 1.84
CA ALA A 338 -44.69 -11.26 0.75
C ALA A 338 -45.68 -12.37 1.18
N ALA A 339 -45.52 -12.94 2.38
CA ALA A 339 -46.40 -13.96 2.93
C ALA A 339 -47.82 -13.44 3.20
N THR A 340 -47.97 -12.19 3.62
CA THR A 340 -49.26 -11.54 3.91
C THR A 340 -49.89 -10.85 2.69
N SER A 341 -49.21 -10.83 1.54
CA SER A 341 -49.64 -10.07 0.35
C SER A 341 -51.04 -10.43 -0.17
N LYS A 342 -51.42 -11.72 -0.11
CA LYS A 342 -52.77 -12.16 -0.51
C LYS A 342 -53.84 -11.68 0.47
N ASP A 343 -53.53 -11.69 1.76
CA ASP A 343 -54.42 -11.18 2.81
C ASP A 343 -54.56 -9.67 2.73
N VAL A 344 -53.47 -8.94 2.47
CA VAL A 344 -53.49 -7.50 2.20
C VAL A 344 -54.39 -7.19 1.00
N ALA A 345 -54.21 -7.90 -0.12
CA ALA A 345 -55.03 -7.69 -1.32
C ALA A 345 -56.50 -8.05 -1.11
N ARG A 346 -56.81 -9.02 -0.22
CA ARG A 346 -58.17 -9.38 0.16
C ARG A 346 -58.80 -8.30 1.04
N VAL A 347 -58.11 -7.88 2.09
CA VAL A 347 -58.55 -6.79 2.99
C VAL A 347 -58.78 -5.49 2.22
N MET A 348 -57.89 -5.13 1.29
CA MET A 348 -58.06 -3.93 0.46
C MET A 348 -59.27 -4.02 -0.47
N ARG A 349 -59.63 -5.22 -0.94
CA ARG A 349 -60.87 -5.43 -1.70
C ARG A 349 -62.11 -5.29 -0.82
N LEU A 350 -62.09 -5.82 0.40
CA LEU A 350 -63.19 -5.63 1.36
C LEU A 350 -63.36 -4.14 1.71
N PHE A 351 -62.25 -3.43 1.93
CA PHE A 351 -62.27 -1.99 2.21
C PHE A 351 -62.84 -1.19 1.04
N ARG A 352 -62.36 -1.44 -0.19
CA ARG A 352 -62.92 -0.80 -1.40
C ARG A 352 -64.40 -1.11 -1.57
N GLY A 353 -64.80 -2.38 -1.46
CA GLY A 353 -66.22 -2.76 -1.56
C GLY A 353 -67.09 -2.09 -0.51
N THR A 354 -66.56 -1.85 0.70
CA THR A 354 -67.29 -1.11 1.74
C THR A 354 -67.44 0.36 1.38
N ILE A 355 -66.40 0.99 0.83
CA ILE A 355 -66.47 2.38 0.32
C ILE A 355 -67.49 2.48 -0.82
N ASP A 356 -67.45 1.54 -1.77
CA ASP A 356 -68.35 1.51 -2.92
C ASP A 356 -69.81 1.34 -2.47
N ALA A 357 -70.07 0.44 -1.52
CA ALA A 357 -71.40 0.22 -0.93
C ALA A 357 -71.94 1.45 -0.21
N LEU A 358 -71.11 2.10 0.63
CA LEU A 358 -71.48 3.33 1.33
C LEU A 358 -71.74 4.48 0.36
N SER A 359 -70.95 4.59 -0.72
CA SER A 359 -71.14 5.61 -1.76
C SER A 359 -72.46 5.37 -2.52
N THR A 360 -72.74 4.11 -2.88
CA THR A 360 -73.97 3.71 -3.57
C THR A 360 -75.21 3.95 -2.70
N ALA A 361 -75.13 3.67 -1.40
CA ALA A 361 -76.21 3.95 -0.45
C ALA A 361 -76.50 5.45 -0.35
N LEU A 362 -75.45 6.29 -0.35
CA LEU A 362 -75.57 7.74 -0.30
C LEU A 362 -76.18 8.31 -1.60
N ASP A 363 -75.77 7.79 -2.76
CA ASP A 363 -76.27 8.25 -4.07
C ASP A 363 -77.75 7.89 -4.29
N ASN A 364 -78.22 6.79 -3.69
CA ASN A 364 -79.57 6.26 -3.86
C ASN A 364 -80.48 6.44 -2.63
N ASP A 365 -80.07 7.22 -1.63
CA ASP A 365 -80.79 7.46 -0.35
C ASP A 365 -81.29 6.15 0.31
N SER A 366 -80.45 5.11 0.29
CA SER A 366 -80.75 3.76 0.80
C SER A 366 -80.03 3.49 2.13
N ASP A 367 -80.44 2.46 2.88
CA ASP A 367 -79.80 2.12 4.17
C ASP A 367 -78.33 1.68 3.97
N PRO A 368 -77.34 2.40 4.54
CA PRO A 368 -75.93 2.08 4.32
C PRO A 368 -75.47 0.76 4.92
N ILE A 369 -76.12 0.27 5.98
CA ILE A 369 -75.77 -1.00 6.63
C ILE A 369 -76.27 -2.16 5.78
N GLU A 370 -77.50 -2.06 5.28
CA GLU A 370 -78.09 -3.06 4.38
C GLU A 370 -77.26 -3.18 3.09
N MET A 371 -76.93 -2.05 2.46
CA MET A 371 -76.09 -2.01 1.25
C MET A 371 -74.69 -2.59 1.46
N VAL A 372 -74.08 -2.40 2.64
CA VAL A 372 -72.77 -2.98 2.99
C VAL A 372 -72.87 -4.49 3.22
N ASP A 373 -73.95 -4.97 3.86
CA ASP A 373 -74.18 -6.40 4.06
C ASP A 373 -74.41 -7.12 2.72
N GLU A 374 -75.19 -6.53 1.81
CA GLU A 374 -75.42 -7.07 0.46
C GLU A 374 -74.14 -7.11 -0.39
N THR A 375 -73.33 -6.05 -0.34
CA THR A 375 -72.16 -5.90 -1.22
C THR A 375 -70.94 -6.67 -0.71
N VAL A 376 -70.69 -6.67 0.60
CA VAL A 376 -69.44 -7.16 1.21
C VAL A 376 -69.69 -8.25 2.27
N GLY A 377 -70.88 -8.27 2.88
CA GLY A 377 -71.24 -9.16 3.99
C GLY A 377 -70.72 -8.65 5.33
N TRP A 378 -71.63 -8.25 6.22
CA TRP A 378 -71.36 -7.70 7.55
C TRP A 378 -70.55 -8.68 8.41
N ALA A 379 -70.93 -9.96 8.40
CA ALA A 379 -70.20 -11.02 9.11
C ALA A 379 -68.79 -11.27 8.54
N THR A 380 -68.55 -10.96 7.27
CA THR A 380 -67.23 -11.08 6.63
C THR A 380 -66.33 -9.90 7.04
N LEU A 381 -66.87 -8.69 7.10
CA LEU A 381 -66.16 -7.51 7.62
C LEU A 381 -65.76 -7.67 9.09
N LEU A 382 -66.67 -8.16 9.94
CA LEU A 382 -66.37 -8.39 11.36
C LEU A 382 -65.26 -9.43 11.55
N ARG A 383 -65.24 -10.49 10.75
CA ARG A 383 -64.16 -11.51 10.78
C ARG A 383 -62.82 -10.96 10.30
N ALA A 384 -62.83 -10.06 9.33
CA ALA A 384 -61.62 -9.41 8.81
C ALA A 384 -60.97 -8.44 9.82
N ARG A 385 -61.68 -8.02 10.88
CA ARG A 385 -61.17 -7.07 11.89
C ARG A 385 -59.84 -7.50 12.51
N HIS A 386 -59.74 -8.75 12.96
CA HIS A 386 -58.50 -9.26 13.57
C HIS A 386 -57.35 -9.40 12.55
N GLU A 387 -57.69 -9.67 11.29
CA GLU A 387 -56.71 -9.76 10.20
C GLU A 387 -56.17 -8.38 9.83
N VAL A 388 -57.03 -7.36 9.82
CA VAL A 388 -56.66 -5.95 9.63
C VAL A 388 -55.73 -5.48 10.75
N GLU A 389 -56.07 -5.80 12.00
CA GLU A 389 -55.26 -5.46 13.17
C GLU A 389 -53.88 -6.12 13.11
N ALA A 390 -53.81 -7.43 12.82
CA ALA A 390 -52.55 -8.14 12.64
C ALA A 390 -51.70 -7.61 11.46
N LEU A 391 -52.34 -7.24 10.35
CA LEU A 391 -51.65 -6.59 9.22
C LEU A 391 -51.11 -5.21 9.59
N ALA A 392 -51.91 -4.40 10.29
CA ALA A 392 -51.52 -3.07 10.74
C ALA A 392 -50.32 -3.12 11.69
N GLU A 393 -50.25 -4.12 12.58
CA GLU A 393 -49.08 -4.36 13.44
C GLU A 393 -47.84 -4.83 12.65
N THR A 394 -48.02 -5.44 11.48
CA THR A 394 -46.93 -5.95 10.63
C THR A 394 -46.36 -4.85 9.71
N VAL A 395 -47.16 -3.84 9.36
CA VAL A 395 -46.76 -2.70 8.52
C VAL A 395 -46.04 -1.66 9.38
N GLY A 396 -44.73 -1.46 9.12
CA GLY A 396 -44.01 -0.29 9.64
C GLY A 396 -42.96 -0.55 10.74
N VAL A 397 -42.60 -1.80 11.04
CA VAL A 397 -41.48 -2.07 11.96
C VAL A 397 -40.16 -1.64 11.28
N ASP A 398 -39.55 -0.55 11.76
CA ASP A 398 -38.29 -0.04 11.22
C ASP A 398 -37.17 -1.10 11.37
N PRO A 399 -36.29 -1.25 10.36
CA PRO A 399 -35.17 -2.19 10.42
C PRO A 399 -34.27 -2.05 11.66
N LEU A 400 -34.20 -0.87 12.29
CA LEU A 400 -33.48 -0.67 13.55
C LEU A 400 -34.06 -1.51 14.70
N MET A 401 -35.39 -1.57 14.82
CA MET A 401 -36.04 -2.34 15.89
C MET A 401 -35.78 -3.83 15.72
N MET A 402 -35.90 -4.34 14.49
CA MET A 402 -35.57 -5.73 14.18
C MET A 402 -34.07 -6.03 14.31
N ALA A 403 -33.19 -5.11 13.93
CA ALA A 403 -31.75 -5.29 14.12
C ALA A 403 -31.39 -5.38 15.61
N ALA A 404 -32.12 -4.67 16.47
CA ALA A 404 -31.94 -4.73 17.91
C ALA A 404 -32.27 -6.12 18.50
N ASP A 405 -32.97 -7.01 17.80
CA ASP A 405 -33.10 -8.45 18.17
C ASP A 405 -31.76 -9.17 18.28
N ARG A 406 -30.74 -8.68 17.58
CA ARG A 406 -29.36 -9.18 17.66
C ARG A 406 -28.47 -8.31 18.54
N TYR A 407 -29.05 -7.49 19.42
CA TYR A 407 -28.31 -6.65 20.36
C TYR A 407 -27.26 -7.42 21.16
N ALA A 408 -27.60 -8.61 21.68
CA ALA A 408 -26.64 -9.46 22.40
C ALA A 408 -25.43 -9.84 21.53
N THR A 409 -25.61 -10.05 20.23
CA THR A 409 -24.51 -10.32 19.28
C THR A 409 -23.67 -9.07 19.05
N LEU A 410 -24.28 -7.89 18.87
CA LEU A 410 -23.55 -6.63 18.72
C LEU A 410 -22.71 -6.32 19.97
N ARG A 411 -23.26 -6.60 21.16
CA ARG A 411 -22.56 -6.38 22.44
C ARG A 411 -21.34 -7.26 22.66
N LYS A 412 -21.17 -8.35 21.91
CA LYS A 412 -19.97 -9.18 21.98
C LYS A 412 -18.72 -8.47 21.46
N PHE A 413 -18.84 -7.46 20.58
CA PHE A 413 -17.69 -6.81 19.97
C PHE A 413 -17.72 -5.28 19.96
N ALA A 414 -18.91 -4.66 19.91
CA ALA A 414 -19.03 -3.20 19.77
C ALA A 414 -18.36 -2.39 20.91
N PRO A 415 -18.45 -2.79 22.19
CA PRO A 415 -17.75 -2.08 23.27
C PRO A 415 -16.23 -2.11 23.10
N THR A 416 -15.67 -3.29 22.83
CA THR A 416 -14.23 -3.47 22.63
C THR A 416 -13.74 -2.70 21.42
N LEU A 417 -14.52 -2.65 20.33
CA LEU A 417 -14.22 -1.86 19.15
C LEU A 417 -14.18 -0.35 19.46
N ILE A 418 -15.18 0.15 20.19
CA ILE A 418 -15.26 1.57 20.60
C ILE A 418 -14.13 1.94 21.56
N GLU A 419 -13.71 1.02 22.41
CA GLU A 419 -12.60 1.21 23.34
C GLU A 419 -11.25 1.24 22.62
N ALA A 420 -10.99 0.28 21.75
CA ALA A 420 -9.68 0.06 21.12
C ALA A 420 -9.35 1.04 19.98
N LEU A 421 -10.36 1.60 19.31
CA LEU A 421 -10.18 2.49 18.15
C LEU A 421 -10.41 3.95 18.50
N GLU A 422 -9.56 4.81 17.96
CA GLU A 422 -9.69 6.26 18.05
C GLU A 422 -10.38 6.81 16.80
N PHE A 423 -11.67 7.11 16.93
CA PHE A 423 -12.47 7.70 15.88
C PHE A 423 -12.29 9.22 15.87
N LYS A 424 -11.97 9.78 14.71
CA LYS A 424 -11.87 11.22 14.46
C LYS A 424 -12.87 11.64 13.39
N ALA A 425 -13.28 12.90 13.42
CA ALA A 425 -14.30 13.41 12.50
C ALA A 425 -14.10 14.90 12.23
N GLY A 426 -14.57 15.36 11.07
CA GLY A 426 -14.67 16.77 10.74
C GLY A 426 -15.77 17.47 11.55
N ARG A 427 -15.85 18.81 11.44
CA ARG A 427 -16.83 19.63 12.19
C ARG A 427 -18.28 19.15 12.03
N GLY A 428 -18.66 18.65 10.85
CA GLY A 428 -20.01 18.14 10.55
C GLY A 428 -20.43 16.87 11.31
N SER A 429 -19.50 16.15 11.93
CA SER A 429 -19.75 14.86 12.61
C SER A 429 -19.42 14.87 14.11
N ALA A 430 -19.33 16.06 14.73
CA ALA A 430 -19.01 16.20 16.15
C ALA A 430 -19.97 15.43 17.09
N ARG A 431 -21.28 15.44 16.79
CA ARG A 431 -22.29 14.66 17.55
C ARG A 431 -22.06 13.15 17.48
N THR A 432 -21.50 12.65 16.38
CA THR A 432 -21.14 11.23 16.23
C THR A 432 -20.03 10.86 17.21
N ILE A 433 -18.97 11.66 17.26
CA ILE A 433 -17.84 11.43 18.19
C ILE A 433 -18.29 11.56 19.65
N ALA A 434 -19.14 12.55 19.97
CA ALA A 434 -19.71 12.70 21.31
C ALA A 434 -20.51 11.45 21.72
N GLY A 435 -21.35 10.90 20.82
CA GLY A 435 -22.08 9.67 21.08
C GLY A 435 -21.18 8.46 21.30
N ILE A 436 -20.08 8.33 20.54
CA ILE A 436 -19.08 7.26 20.74
C ILE A 436 -18.40 7.39 22.10
N ARG A 437 -17.97 8.60 22.49
CA ARG A 437 -17.37 8.86 23.80
C ARG A 437 -18.32 8.53 24.95
N MET A 438 -19.57 8.97 24.85
CA MET A 438 -20.60 8.64 25.84
C MET A 438 -20.80 7.11 25.95
N LEU A 439 -20.87 6.38 24.83
CA LEU A 439 -20.96 4.92 24.88
C LEU A 439 -19.73 4.27 25.51
N ARG A 440 -18.53 4.82 25.28
CA ARG A 440 -17.30 4.38 25.93
C ARG A 440 -17.42 4.53 27.45
N ASP A 441 -17.86 5.68 27.92
CA ASP A 441 -18.02 5.97 29.36
C ASP A 441 -19.12 5.11 30.01
N LEU A 442 -20.24 4.88 29.33
CA LEU A 442 -21.29 3.97 29.78
C LEU A 442 -20.80 2.51 29.87
N ASN A 443 -19.97 2.08 28.93
CA ASN A 443 -19.39 0.73 28.96
C ASN A 443 -18.37 0.56 30.08
N ARG A 444 -17.52 1.57 30.34
CA ARG A 444 -16.54 1.57 31.44
C ARG A 444 -17.20 1.63 32.81
N SER A 445 -18.22 2.48 32.98
CA SER A 445 -18.91 2.67 34.27
C SER A 445 -19.96 1.60 34.58
N GLY A 446 -20.37 0.81 33.59
CA GLY A 446 -21.44 -0.20 33.75
C GLY A 446 -22.83 0.38 33.96
N LYS A 447 -23.00 1.71 33.89
CA LYS A 447 -24.29 2.39 34.04
C LYS A 447 -25.30 1.87 33.02
N ARG A 448 -26.53 1.58 33.46
CA ARG A 448 -27.57 0.97 32.63
C ARG A 448 -28.33 1.98 31.77
N ASP A 449 -28.53 3.18 32.28
CA ASP A 449 -29.36 4.20 31.65
C ASP A 449 -28.53 5.13 30.75
N VAL A 450 -29.15 5.56 29.64
CA VAL A 450 -28.58 6.55 28.74
C VAL A 450 -29.02 7.95 29.22
N PRO A 451 -28.10 8.92 29.38
CA PRO A 451 -28.44 10.27 29.84
C PRO A 451 -29.48 10.97 28.93
N PRO A 452 -30.40 11.77 29.48
CA PRO A 452 -31.43 12.47 28.68
C PRO A 452 -30.88 13.39 27.59
N ASP A 453 -29.68 13.95 27.81
CA ASP A 453 -28.95 14.83 26.90
C ASP A 453 -28.03 14.08 25.91
N ALA A 454 -28.16 12.75 25.83
CA ALA A 454 -27.31 11.92 24.99
C ALA A 454 -27.26 12.42 23.53
N PRO A 455 -26.07 12.47 22.90
CA PRO A 455 -25.95 12.88 21.51
C PRO A 455 -26.78 11.98 20.58
N MET A 456 -27.66 12.59 19.77
CA MET A 456 -28.54 11.89 18.83
C MET A 456 -28.18 12.23 17.37
N PRO A 457 -27.07 11.69 16.82
CA PRO A 457 -26.64 11.98 15.46
C PRO A 457 -27.49 11.29 14.37
N PHE A 458 -28.56 10.58 14.76
CA PHE A 458 -29.41 9.80 13.88
C PHE A 458 -30.36 10.65 13.03
N LYS A 459 -30.95 10.04 11.99
CA LYS A 459 -32.09 10.60 11.25
C LYS A 459 -33.33 10.75 12.15
N LYS A 460 -34.26 11.64 11.78
CA LYS A 460 -35.45 12.00 12.58
C LYS A 460 -36.24 10.77 13.06
N ASP A 461 -36.48 9.81 12.18
CA ASP A 461 -37.27 8.61 12.50
C ASP A 461 -36.59 7.74 13.57
N TRP A 462 -35.27 7.57 13.49
CA TRP A 462 -34.52 6.80 14.48
C TRP A 462 -34.47 7.52 15.83
N ARG A 463 -34.43 8.85 15.87
CA ARG A 463 -34.51 9.59 17.14
C ARG A 463 -35.83 9.31 17.87
N LYS A 464 -36.95 9.32 17.14
CA LYS A 464 -38.27 9.01 17.69
C LYS A 464 -38.31 7.59 18.27
N LEU A 465 -37.80 6.61 17.52
CA LEU A 465 -37.76 5.22 17.97
C LEU A 465 -36.88 5.03 19.21
N VAL A 466 -35.72 5.71 19.25
CA VAL A 466 -34.76 5.59 20.35
C VAL A 466 -35.27 6.26 21.63
N ILE A 467 -36.01 7.37 21.56
CA ILE A 467 -36.56 8.09 22.74
C ILE A 467 -37.84 7.41 23.28
N GLY A 468 -38.47 6.52 22.52
CA GLY A 468 -39.71 5.87 22.96
C GLY A 468 -40.89 6.84 23.12
N ALA A 469 -42.07 6.30 23.44
CA ALA A 469 -43.27 7.10 23.69
C ALA A 469 -43.31 7.71 25.10
N ASP A 470 -42.57 7.12 26.04
CA ASP A 470 -42.42 7.56 27.43
C ASP A 470 -41.36 8.66 27.61
N GLY A 471 -40.71 9.08 26.52
CA GLY A 471 -39.64 10.09 26.53
C GLY A 471 -38.29 9.55 27.03
N ARG A 472 -38.16 8.26 27.32
CA ARG A 472 -36.92 7.65 27.83
C ARG A 472 -36.09 7.01 26.73
N ILE A 473 -34.79 7.28 26.75
CA ILE A 473 -33.88 6.71 25.76
C ILE A 473 -33.72 5.20 25.97
N ASN A 474 -34.20 4.43 24.99
CA ASN A 474 -34.01 3.00 24.91
C ASN A 474 -32.55 2.69 24.55
N ARG A 475 -31.79 2.26 25.56
CA ARG A 475 -30.37 1.90 25.40
C ARG A 475 -30.12 0.87 24.31
N ARG A 476 -30.95 -0.17 24.22
CA ARG A 476 -30.79 -1.26 23.25
C ARG A 476 -30.88 -0.72 21.81
N LEU A 477 -31.83 0.17 21.56
CA LEU A 477 -31.98 0.84 20.27
C LEU A 477 -30.84 1.84 20.02
N TYR A 478 -30.45 2.62 21.02
CA TYR A 478 -29.33 3.56 20.91
C TYR A 478 -28.00 2.86 20.56
N GLU A 479 -27.66 1.78 21.28
CA GLU A 479 -26.45 0.98 21.06
C GLU A 479 -26.49 0.14 19.78
N THR A 480 -27.67 -0.06 19.18
CA THR A 480 -27.81 -0.65 17.84
C THR A 480 -27.69 0.42 16.75
N ALA A 481 -28.26 1.60 16.98
CA ALA A 481 -28.25 2.72 16.04
C ALA A 481 -26.86 3.35 15.90
N MET A 482 -26.11 3.48 17.00
CA MET A 482 -24.78 4.11 16.97
C MET A 482 -23.78 3.39 16.05
N PRO A 483 -23.54 2.07 16.14
CA PRO A 483 -22.65 1.36 15.22
C PRO A 483 -23.14 1.41 13.76
N ALA A 484 -24.46 1.36 13.54
CA ALA A 484 -25.04 1.47 12.19
C ALA A 484 -24.83 2.86 11.57
N HIS A 485 -24.98 3.92 12.38
CA HIS A 485 -24.67 5.29 11.98
C HIS A 485 -23.18 5.50 11.74
N LEU A 486 -22.33 5.03 12.66
CA LEU A 486 -20.87 5.09 12.55
C LEU A 486 -20.38 4.40 11.27
N ARG A 487 -20.92 3.22 10.96
CA ARG A 487 -20.64 2.49 9.73
C ARG A 487 -20.87 3.35 8.48
N ASN A 488 -21.99 4.06 8.41
CA ASN A 488 -22.28 4.94 7.28
C ASN A 488 -21.30 6.11 7.22
N LYS A 489 -20.93 6.68 8.38
CA LYS A 489 -19.97 7.78 8.46
C LYS A 489 -18.55 7.39 8.07
N LEU A 490 -18.10 6.19 8.43
CA LEU A 490 -16.84 5.61 7.97
C LEU A 490 -16.83 5.42 6.44
N ARG A 491 -17.92 4.90 5.86
CA ARG A 491 -18.06 4.71 4.42
C ARG A 491 -18.07 6.01 3.62
N SER A 492 -18.62 7.09 4.19
CA SER A 492 -18.63 8.42 3.57
C SER A 492 -17.32 9.21 3.78
N GLY A 493 -16.39 8.75 4.61
CA GLY A 493 -15.19 9.51 4.98
C GLY A 493 -15.39 10.63 6.02
N ASP A 494 -16.64 10.90 6.43
CA ASP A 494 -16.99 11.86 7.48
C ASP A 494 -16.38 11.55 8.86
N VAL A 495 -16.12 10.26 9.12
CA VAL A 495 -15.40 9.75 10.29
C VAL A 495 -14.27 8.87 9.76
N TRP A 496 -13.10 8.98 10.37
CA TRP A 496 -11.92 8.18 10.05
C TRP A 496 -11.29 7.62 11.32
N VAL A 497 -10.40 6.65 11.16
CA VAL A 497 -9.64 6.04 12.25
C VAL A 497 -8.17 6.27 11.98
N GLU A 498 -7.45 6.79 12.97
CA GLU A 498 -5.98 6.89 12.82
C GLU A 498 -5.37 5.51 12.73
N ARG A 499 -4.27 5.40 11.97
CA ARG A 499 -3.59 4.12 11.75
C ARG A 499 -4.44 3.10 11.00
N SER A 500 -5.54 3.49 10.36
CA SER A 500 -6.22 2.70 9.32
C SER A 500 -5.61 3.03 7.96
N SER A 501 -5.56 2.11 6.98
CA SER A 501 -5.17 2.46 5.60
C SER A 501 -6.40 2.72 4.70
N ALA A 502 -7.51 2.04 4.97
CA ALA A 502 -8.76 2.12 4.21
C ALA A 502 -9.74 3.20 4.69
N TYR A 503 -9.62 3.66 5.94
CA TYR A 503 -10.51 4.62 6.58
C TYR A 503 -9.71 5.81 7.14
N ARG A 504 -8.88 6.45 6.30
CA ARG A 504 -8.15 7.69 6.65
C ARG A 504 -8.96 8.94 6.30
N ARG A 505 -8.52 10.08 6.82
CA ARG A 505 -9.04 11.39 6.41
C ARG A 505 -8.87 11.54 4.90
N PHE A 506 -9.91 11.98 4.19
CA PHE A 506 -9.91 12.09 2.72
C PHE A 506 -8.68 12.83 2.18
N ASP A 507 -8.35 13.99 2.76
CA ASP A 507 -7.21 14.83 2.36
C ASP A 507 -5.86 14.10 2.47
N SER A 508 -5.74 13.05 3.28
CA SER A 508 -4.50 12.27 3.41
C SER A 508 -4.24 11.30 2.25
N TYR A 509 -5.22 11.10 1.37
CA TYR A 509 -5.04 10.41 0.08
C TYR A 509 -4.58 11.35 -1.03
N LEU A 510 -4.62 12.68 -0.80
CA LEU A 510 -4.15 13.68 -1.74
C LEU A 510 -2.67 13.96 -1.50
N LEU A 511 -1.95 14.35 -2.56
CA LEU A 511 -0.58 14.85 -2.42
C LEU A 511 -0.60 16.10 -1.53
N PRO A 512 0.32 16.23 -0.57
CA PRO A 512 0.44 17.47 0.18
C PRO A 512 0.78 18.63 -0.79
N GLU A 513 0.17 19.80 -0.57
CA GLU A 513 0.29 21.00 -1.44
C GLU A 513 1.71 21.34 -1.92
N PRO A 514 2.81 21.13 -1.17
CA PRO A 514 4.16 21.44 -1.67
C PRO A 514 4.64 20.54 -2.82
N VAL A 515 3.98 19.40 -3.08
CA VAL A 515 4.30 18.46 -4.17
C VAL A 515 3.39 18.67 -5.38
N ALA A 516 2.31 19.45 -5.22
CA ALA A 516 1.32 19.75 -6.26
C ALA A 516 1.61 21.06 -7.01
N ALA A 517 2.73 21.74 -6.72
CA ALA A 517 3.16 22.87 -7.53
C ALA A 517 3.49 22.37 -8.95
N PRO A 518 2.86 22.90 -10.01
CA PRO A 518 3.26 22.62 -11.38
C PRO A 518 4.72 23.06 -11.56
N ILE A 519 5.53 22.20 -12.18
CA ILE A 519 6.88 22.54 -12.64
C ILE A 519 6.80 23.63 -13.70
#